data_AF-A0A951S6Q7-F1
#
_entry.id   AF-A0A951S6Q7-F1
#
_cell.length_a   1.000
_cell.length_b   1.000
_cell.length_c   1.000
_cell.angle_alpha   90.00
_cell.angle_beta   90.00
_cell.angle_gamma   90.00
#
_symmetry.space_group_name_H-M   'P 1'
#
loop_
_entity.id
_entity.type
_entity.pdbx_description
1 polymer ?
#
loop_
_entity_poly.entity_id
_entity_poly.type
_entity_poly.pdbx_seq_one_letter_code
_entity_poly.pdbx_strand_id
1 'polypeptide(L)'
;YGRDVFSFKSPRNEEVKFNVGWGNAAVSLKWFHSFNSSLYSNTFLIYNTYSLANKFEFGSNGFNLYSGLADINLKHEYYLTGNPKHQLKFGVNYTYHTFTPGIA
;
A
#
# COMPACT_ATOMS: atom_id res chain seq x y z
N TYR A 1 -0.35 -1.28 10.67
CA TYR A 1 -0.44 -2.67 10.20
C TYR A 1 -1.84 -3.16 10.52
N GLY A 2 -2.58 -3.61 9.51
CA GLY A 2 -3.91 -4.18 9.67
C GLY A 2 -3.97 -5.54 8.98
N ARG A 3 -4.53 -6.54 9.66
CA ARG A 3 -4.74 -7.87 9.10
C ARG A 3 -6.09 -8.37 9.57
N ASP A 4 -6.99 -8.57 8.62
CA ASP A 4 -8.34 -9.04 8.86
C ASP A 4 -8.52 -10.41 8.21
N VAL A 5 -9.24 -11.28 8.90
CA VAL A 5 -9.50 -12.65 8.45
C VAL A 5 -10.98 -12.93 8.59
N PHE A 6 -11.64 -13.19 7.47
CA PHE A 6 -13.00 -13.69 7.41
C PHE A 6 -12.98 -15.19 7.19
N SER A 7 -13.73 -15.94 8.01
CA SER A 7 -13.87 -17.39 7.88
C SER A 7 -15.33 -17.77 7.89
N PHE A 8 -15.73 -18.61 6.93
CA PHE A 8 -17.07 -19.16 6.83
C PHE A 8 -17.01 -20.68 6.70
N LYS A 9 -17.81 -21.38 7.50
CA LYS A 9 -18.11 -22.80 7.36
C LYS A 9 -19.61 -22.95 7.18
N SER A 10 -20.05 -23.67 6.14
CA SER A 10 -21.48 -23.88 5.92
C SER A 10 -22.07 -24.80 7.00
N PRO A 11 -23.22 -24.43 7.60
CA PRO A 11 -23.90 -25.26 8.60
C PRO A 11 -24.70 -26.43 7.99
N ARG A 12 -24.88 -26.45 6.66
CA ARG A 12 -25.64 -27.49 5.94
C ARG A 12 -24.76 -28.42 5.10
N ASN A 13 -23.54 -28.01 4.80
CA ASN A 13 -22.58 -28.79 4.03
C ASN A 13 -21.16 -28.51 4.55
N GLU A 14 -20.55 -29.46 5.25
CA GLU A 14 -19.24 -29.29 5.86
C GLU A 14 -18.08 -29.19 4.85
N GLU A 15 -18.35 -29.54 3.58
CA GLU A 15 -17.40 -29.49 2.48
C GLU A 15 -17.19 -28.07 1.93
N VAL A 16 -18.06 -27.10 2.29
CA VAL A 16 -17.97 -25.72 1.82
C VAL A 16 -17.34 -24.85 2.91
N LYS A 17 -16.10 -24.43 2.69
CA LYS A 17 -15.35 -23.54 3.58
C LYS A 17 -14.69 -22.41 2.78
N PHE A 18 -14.78 -21.19 3.33
CA PHE A 18 -14.13 -20.02 2.78
C PHE A 18 -13.26 -19.36 3.85
N ASN A 19 -12.01 -19.06 3.50
CA ASN A 19 -11.13 -18.23 4.31
C ASN A 19 -10.62 -17.09 3.44
N VAL A 20 -10.95 -15.86 3.83
CA VAL A 20 -10.59 -14.64 3.11
C VAL A 20 -9.77 -13.80 4.07
N GLY A 21 -8.47 -13.74 3.84
CA GLY A 21 -7.55 -12.87 4.56
C GLY A 21 -7.17 -11.67 3.71
N TRP A 22 -7.30 -10.47 4.27
CA TRP A 22 -6.68 -9.28 3.70
C TRP A 22 -5.79 -8.61 4.74
N GLY A 23 -4.71 -7.99 4.28
CA GLY A 23 -3.83 -7.25 5.16
C GLY A 23 -3.06 -6.17 4.43
N ASN A 24 -2.73 -5.12 5.17
CA ASN A 24 -1.90 -4.04 4.67
C ASN A 24 -0.86 -3.60 5.71
N ALA A 25 0.32 -3.25 5.20
CA ALA A 25 1.36 -2.57 5.95
C ALA A 25 1.75 -1.32 5.18
N ALA A 26 1.93 -0.23 5.90
CA ALA A 26 2.36 1.05 5.34
C ALA A 26 3.42 1.63 6.27
N VAL A 27 4.52 2.09 5.70
CA VAL A 27 5.59 2.80 6.38
C VAL A 27 5.83 4.08 5.61
N SER A 28 5.87 5.21 6.32
CA SER A 28 6.15 6.51 5.73
C SER A 28 7.26 7.22 6.49
N LEU A 29 8.21 7.76 5.73
CA LEU A 29 9.26 8.64 6.22
C LEU A 29 9.05 10.00 5.58
N LYS A 30 9.00 11.04 6.42
CA LYS A 30 9.01 12.43 5.97
C LYS A 30 10.29 13.10 6.45
N TRP A 31 11.04 13.66 5.50
CA TRP A 31 12.17 14.51 5.79
C TRP A 31 11.87 15.95 5.37
N PHE A 32 11.84 16.84 6.35
CA PHE A 32 11.76 18.28 6.13
C PHE A 32 13.16 18.89 6.24
N HIS A 33 13.56 19.68 5.26
CA HIS A 33 14.82 20.41 5.27
C HIS A 33 14.59 21.86 4.83
N SER A 34 15.12 22.79 5.61
CA SER A 34 15.11 24.23 5.29
C SER A 34 16.51 24.65 4.92
N PHE A 35 16.71 25.12 3.68
CA PHE A 35 18.01 25.59 3.22
C PHE A 35 18.25 27.04 3.67
N ASN A 36 17.20 27.85 3.67
CA ASN A 36 17.18 29.22 4.18
C ASN A 36 15.72 29.68 4.43
N SER A 37 15.51 30.93 4.80
CA SER A 37 14.19 31.51 5.08
C SER A 37 13.21 31.51 3.88
N SER A 38 13.73 31.33 2.67
CA SER A 38 12.98 31.43 1.41
C SER A 38 12.93 30.12 0.62
N LEU A 39 13.71 29.11 0.98
CA LEU A 39 13.77 27.82 0.27
C LEU A 39 13.73 26.66 1.28
N TYR A 40 12.68 25.85 1.18
CA TYR A 40 12.54 24.61 1.95
C TYR A 40 12.08 23.46 1.07
N SER A 41 12.39 22.24 1.51
CA SER A 41 12.04 20.99 0.83
C SER A 41 11.37 20.00 1.77
N ASN A 42 10.42 19.25 1.22
CA ASN A 42 9.84 18.06 1.84
C ASN A 42 10.15 16.84 0.96
N THR A 43 10.77 15.83 1.55
CA THR A 43 10.91 14.50 0.95
C THR A 43 10.01 13.52 1.68
N PHE A 44 9.23 12.74 0.94
CA PHE A 44 8.43 11.65 1.44
C PHE A 44 8.88 10.36 0.77
N LEU A 45 9.16 9.35 1.58
CA LEU A 45 9.35 7.98 1.13
C LEU A 45 8.26 7.14 1.79
N ILE A 46 7.42 6.51 0.98
CA ILE A 46 6.27 5.74 1.43
C ILE A 46 6.39 4.35 0.84
N TYR A 47 6.35 3.33 1.69
CA TYR A 47 6.31 1.93 1.30
C TYR A 47 5.01 1.31 1.78
N ASN A 48 4.23 0.75 0.85
CA ASN A 48 2.96 0.12 1.15
C ASN A 48 2.94 -1.29 0.59
N THR A 49 2.44 -2.23 1.36
CA THR A 49 2.20 -3.61 0.90
C THR A 49 0.78 -3.99 1.22
N TYR A 50 0.12 -4.61 0.27
CA TYR A 50 -1.19 -5.23 0.38
C TYR A 50 -1.06 -6.70 0.05
N SER A 51 -1.60 -7.55 0.90
CA SER A 51 -1.64 -8.99 0.70
C SER A 51 -3.09 -9.46 0.79
N LEU A 52 -3.54 -10.17 -0.24
CA LEU A 52 -4.81 -10.87 -0.30
C LEU A 52 -4.53 -12.36 -0.33
N ALA A 53 -5.04 -13.09 0.66
CA ALA A 53 -4.90 -14.53 0.78
C ALA A 53 -6.31 -15.14 0.89
N ASN A 54 -6.82 -15.66 -0.22
CA ASN A 54 -8.12 -16.32 -0.26
C ASN A 54 -7.96 -17.82 -0.46
N LYS A 55 -8.67 -18.59 0.33
CA LYS A 55 -8.75 -20.04 0.23
C LYS A 55 -10.20 -20.45 0.09
N PHE A 56 -10.51 -21.14 -0.99
CA PHE A 56 -11.84 -21.67 -1.29
C PHE A 56 -11.75 -23.20 -1.34
N GLU A 57 -12.47 -23.87 -0.44
CA GLU A 57 -12.54 -25.34 -0.38
C GLU A 57 -13.98 -25.79 -0.72
N PHE A 58 -14.12 -26.69 -1.70
CA PHE A 58 -15.37 -27.33 -2.11
C PHE A 58 -15.16 -28.87 -2.21
N GLY A 59 -15.37 -29.58 -1.11
CA GLY A 59 -15.17 -31.05 -1.07
C GLY A 59 -13.70 -31.43 -1.22
N SER A 60 -13.37 -32.36 -2.13
CA SER A 60 -11.99 -32.73 -2.45
C SER A 60 -11.26 -31.73 -3.37
N ASN A 61 -11.99 -30.77 -3.94
CA ASN A 61 -11.48 -29.79 -4.89
C ASN A 61 -11.44 -28.41 -4.22
N GLY A 62 -10.25 -27.83 -4.09
CA GLY A 62 -10.06 -26.47 -3.59
C GLY A 62 -9.10 -25.70 -4.50
N PHE A 63 -9.23 -24.37 -4.52
CA PHE A 63 -8.25 -23.50 -5.17
C PHE A 63 -7.81 -22.42 -4.20
N ASN A 64 -6.53 -22.08 -4.24
CA ASN A 64 -5.96 -21.00 -3.43
C ASN A 64 -5.68 -19.81 -4.33
N LEU A 65 -6.21 -18.64 -3.98
CA LEU A 65 -5.94 -17.41 -4.69
C LEU A 65 -5.13 -16.49 -3.78
N TYR A 66 -3.88 -16.26 -4.16
CA TYR A 66 -2.98 -15.35 -3.48
C TYR A 66 -2.71 -14.18 -4.40
N SER A 67 -3.02 -12.95 -3.99
CA SER A 67 -2.57 -11.78 -4.74
C SER A 67 -1.91 -10.77 -3.81
N GLY A 68 -0.89 -10.09 -4.32
CA GLY A 68 -0.15 -9.10 -3.56
C GLY A 68 0.16 -7.88 -4.40
N LEU A 69 0.23 -6.73 -3.75
CA LEU A 69 0.70 -5.47 -4.33
C LEU A 69 1.69 -4.85 -3.37
N ALA A 70 2.86 -4.47 -3.85
CA ALA A 70 3.83 -3.70 -3.10
C ALA A 70 4.20 -2.43 -3.88
N ASP A 71 4.08 -1.29 -3.22
CA ASP A 71 4.29 0.03 -3.79
C ASP A 71 5.39 0.77 -3.03
N ILE A 72 6.34 1.34 -3.77
CA ILE A 72 7.31 2.30 -3.26
C ILE A 72 6.99 3.65 -3.91
N ASN A 73 6.67 4.65 -3.10
CA ASN A 73 6.46 6.02 -3.56
C ASN A 73 7.55 6.94 -3.00
N LEU A 74 8.23 7.65 -3.90
CA LEU A 74 9.16 8.71 -3.58
C LEU A 74 8.59 10.03 -4.09
N LYS A 75 8.37 10.96 -3.17
CA LYS A 75 7.89 12.30 -3.50
C LYS A 75 8.83 13.34 -2.92
N HIS A 76 9.25 14.28 -3.75
CA HIS A 76 10.14 15.36 -3.34
C HIS A 76 9.58 16.70 -3.81
N GLU A 77 9.37 17.62 -2.88
CA GLU A 77 8.73 18.92 -3.11
C GLU A 77 9.61 20.06 -2.61
N TYR A 78 9.87 21.04 -3.47
CA TYR A 78 10.51 22.31 -3.15
C TYR A 78 9.48 23.43 -3.06
N TYR A 79 9.74 24.35 -2.15
CA TYR A 79 8.97 25.56 -1.94
C TYR A 79 9.93 26.73 -1.94
N LEU A 80 9.78 27.62 -2.92
CA LEU A 80 10.58 28.83 -3.08
C LEU A 80 9.68 30.06 -2.88
N THR A 81 9.99 30.85 -1.86
CA THR A 81 9.28 32.08 -1.53
C THR A 81 10.22 33.27 -1.75
N GLY A 82 10.17 33.85 -2.95
CA GLY A 82 10.94 35.07 -3.29
C GLY A 82 10.36 36.35 -2.67
N ASN A 83 9.05 36.40 -2.48
CA ASN A 83 8.32 37.47 -1.79
C ASN A 83 7.21 36.80 -0.95
N PRO A 84 6.87 37.28 0.26
CA PRO A 84 5.72 36.78 1.01
C PRO A 84 4.41 36.66 0.22
N LYS A 85 4.24 37.46 -0.85
CA LYS A 85 3.08 37.44 -1.74
C LYS A 85 3.18 36.46 -2.92
N HIS A 86 4.36 35.90 -3.18
CA HIS A 86 4.62 34.99 -4.31
C HIS A 86 5.44 33.76 -3.85
N GLN A 87 4.78 32.60 -3.83
CA GLN A 87 5.38 31.31 -3.56
C GLN A 87 5.30 30.42 -4.79
N LEU A 88 6.43 29.82 -5.17
CA LEU A 88 6.53 28.80 -6.20
C LEU A 88 6.73 27.43 -5.54
N LYS A 89 5.93 26.45 -5.97
CA LYS A 89 6.06 25.05 -5.54
C LYS A 89 6.34 24.17 -6.76
N PHE A 90 7.36 23.35 -6.68
CA PHE A 90 7.74 22.41 -7.75
C PHE A 90 8.36 21.16 -7.15
N GLY A 91 8.47 20.08 -7.94
CA GLY A 91 8.97 18.82 -7.41
C GLY A 91 8.76 17.64 -8.35
N VAL A 92 9.06 16.45 -7.83
CA VAL A 92 8.95 15.18 -8.53
C VAL A 92 8.18 14.19 -7.67
N ASN A 93 7.34 13.39 -8.31
CA ASN A 93 6.65 12.26 -7.67
C ASN A 93 6.86 11.02 -8.53
N TYR A 94 7.34 9.96 -7.91
CA TYR A 94 7.60 8.68 -8.55
C TYR A 94 6.99 7.55 -7.74
N THR A 95 6.24 6.67 -8.40
CA THR A 95 5.69 5.46 -7.79
C THR A 95 6.14 4.26 -8.58
N TYR A 96 6.65 3.26 -7.88
CA TYR A 96 7.00 1.97 -8.42
C TYR A 96 6.07 0.90 -7.84
N HIS A 97 5.37 0.19 -8.73
CA HIS A 97 4.38 -0.82 -8.38
C HIS A 97 4.93 -2.23 -8.68
N THR A 98 4.84 -3.12 -7.71
CA THR A 98 5.17 -4.55 -7.87
C THR A 98 3.91 -5.38 -7.63
N PHE A 99 3.36 -5.95 -8.71
CA PHE A 99 2.21 -6.83 -8.65
C PHE A 99 2.67 -8.28 -8.53
N THR A 100 2.14 -9.00 -7.55
CA THR A 100 2.32 -10.45 -7.41
C THR A 100 0.97 -11.12 -7.71
N PRO A 101 0.72 -11.49 -8.98
CA PRO A 101 -0.47 -12.27 -9.33
C PRO A 101 -0.28 -13.71 -8.84
N GLY A 102 -1.32 -14.31 -8.27
CA GLY A 102 -1.26 -15.71 -7.87
C GLY A 102 -2.62 -16.41 -8.01
N ILE A 103 -2.54 -17.52 -8.73
CA ILE A 103 -3.54 -18.58 -8.79
C ILE A 103 -2.71 -19.83 -8.45
N ALA A 104 -3.07 -20.56 -7.40
CA ALA A 104 -2.43 -21.82 -7.00
C ALA A 104 -3.47 -22.93 -6.86
#